data_AF-A0A9E2G6U1-F1
#
_entry.id   AF-A0A9E2G6U1-F1
#
_cell.length_a   1.000
_cell.length_b   1.000
_cell.length_c   1.000
_cell.angle_alpha   90.00
_cell.angle_beta   90.00
_cell.angle_gamma   90.00
#
_symmetry.space_group_name_H-M   'P 1'
#
loop_
_entity.id
_entity.type
_entity.pdbx_description
1 polymer ?
#
loop_
_entity_poly.entity_id
_entity_poly.type
_entity_poly.pdbx_seq_one_letter_code
_entity_poly.pdbx_strand_id
1 'polypeptide(L)'
;MKKLVKSLSYLLATSLIVLILPTNTQAAPNYIYEWISQNGAISADGLAHEFTNLQAGQTIQLSLILRNESDYTVRAKHLRGNPEPGHQVPAGSYGIGSQTPYQDGTPNFLDLSSFVLNNNRFVYYEGEDVSHGRDVHIAWTIKLKDNLVNGVYKLYVRPVFEYIAWTKQIKNGQLLPSTNSDIFWRFVVGDGAGNADWRLVTNSGVGFSVSLPNDYGIHGLGMFDDPQSSQVSIYRNNMASLDDHGYINIENETALAEGSSLNDPYRKVLDMTLQEWALNLYQENKDSPVSVVGPLTPGWYLADNKMGYYFRLEGYFNGTAGFSYLGENKTYKVYLVDNKHGDKIYIYHKIDDILAEQILATLKFI
;
A
#
# COMPACT_ATOMS: atom_id res chain seq x y z
N MET A 1 2.74 73.31 -5.81
CA MET A 1 1.93 72.32 -6.56
C MET A 1 2.54 72.10 -7.94
N LYS A 2 3.20 70.95 -8.18
CA LYS A 2 3.56 70.37 -9.50
C LYS A 2 4.59 69.23 -9.31
N LYS A 3 4.29 68.23 -8.49
CA LYS A 3 5.04 66.94 -8.42
C LYS A 3 4.14 65.80 -7.93
N LEU A 4 2.94 65.66 -8.50
CA LEU A 4 2.05 64.55 -8.15
C LEU A 4 1.25 63.97 -9.33
N VAL A 5 1.72 64.19 -10.57
CA VAL A 5 1.08 63.66 -11.77
C VAL A 5 2.16 63.17 -12.73
N LYS A 6 2.85 62.08 -12.37
CA LYS A 6 3.76 61.35 -13.28
C LYS A 6 3.84 59.84 -13.02
N SER A 7 2.95 59.30 -12.19
CA SER A 7 2.90 57.88 -11.84
C SER A 7 1.61 57.17 -12.29
N LEU A 8 0.72 57.86 -13.03
CA LEU A 8 -0.56 57.28 -13.49
C LEU A 8 -0.60 56.95 -15.00
N SER A 9 0.53 57.07 -15.71
CA SER A 9 0.62 56.82 -17.15
C SER A 9 1.36 55.53 -17.52
N TYR A 10 1.79 54.74 -16.54
CA TYR A 10 2.42 53.43 -16.75
C TYR A 10 1.48 52.23 -16.48
N LEU A 11 0.21 52.49 -16.14
CA LEU A 11 -0.74 51.44 -15.71
C LEU A 11 -1.78 51.06 -16.78
N LEU A 12 -1.70 51.60 -18.01
CA LEU A 12 -2.71 51.35 -19.06
C LEU A 12 -2.13 51.03 -20.45
N ALA A 13 -0.89 50.54 -20.52
CA ALA A 13 -0.27 50.12 -21.79
C ALA A 13 0.48 48.79 -21.69
N THR A 14 0.07 47.90 -20.77
CA THR A 14 0.32 46.46 -20.90
C THR A 14 -0.96 45.80 -21.38
N SER A 15 -1.31 46.15 -22.61
CA SER A 15 -2.28 45.43 -23.41
C SER A 15 -1.91 43.94 -23.40
N LEU A 16 -2.87 43.18 -22.91
CA LEU A 16 -2.96 41.74 -22.85
C LEU A 16 -2.60 41.12 -24.23
N ILE A 17 -1.33 40.79 -24.45
CA ILE A 17 -0.96 39.78 -25.43
C ILE A 17 -1.21 38.45 -24.73
N VAL A 18 -2.44 37.95 -24.81
CA VAL A 18 -2.68 36.51 -24.63
C VAL A 18 -2.03 35.85 -25.84
N LEU A 19 -0.75 35.51 -25.70
CA LEU A 19 -0.15 34.46 -26.50
C LEU A 19 -0.95 33.21 -26.16
N ILE A 20 -1.95 32.91 -27.00
CA ILE A 20 -2.51 31.57 -27.11
C ILE A 20 -1.36 30.74 -27.67
N LEU A 21 -0.47 30.30 -26.78
CA LEU A 21 0.42 29.20 -27.09
C LEU A 21 -0.50 28.04 -27.48
N PRO A 22 -0.36 27.46 -28.68
CA PRO A 22 -1.04 26.21 -28.95
C PRO A 22 -0.54 25.23 -27.89
N THR A 23 -1.41 24.89 -26.94
CA THR A 23 -1.25 23.71 -26.11
C THR A 23 -1.51 22.51 -27.01
N ASN A 24 -0.58 22.27 -27.93
CA ASN A 24 -0.28 20.92 -28.36
C ASN A 24 0.33 20.23 -27.14
N THR A 25 -0.51 19.97 -26.14
CA THR A 25 -0.28 18.87 -25.21
C THR A 25 -0.38 17.64 -26.09
N GLN A 26 0.75 17.30 -26.71
CA GLN A 26 0.93 16.00 -27.31
C GLN A 26 0.60 15.04 -26.17
N ALA A 27 -0.54 14.34 -26.29
CA ALA A 27 -0.98 13.42 -25.25
C ALA A 27 0.23 12.53 -24.92
N ALA A 28 0.59 12.47 -23.64
CA ALA A 28 1.74 11.69 -23.21
C ALA A 28 1.63 10.29 -23.84
N PRO A 29 2.69 9.79 -24.48
CA PRO A 29 2.61 8.54 -25.23
C PRO A 29 2.02 7.43 -24.37
N ASN A 30 1.00 6.75 -24.91
CA ASN A 30 0.30 5.67 -24.22
C ASN A 30 1.09 4.38 -24.37
N TYR A 31 2.00 4.13 -23.44
CA TYR A 31 2.68 2.84 -23.35
C TYR A 31 1.79 1.84 -22.61
N ILE A 32 1.30 0.84 -23.34
CA ILE A 32 0.27 -0.09 -22.92
C ILE A 32 0.78 -1.53 -23.07
N TYR A 33 0.43 -2.40 -22.13
CA TYR A 33 0.73 -3.83 -22.19
C TYR A 33 -0.45 -4.69 -21.72
N GLU A 34 -0.59 -5.89 -22.27
CA GLU A 34 -1.44 -6.94 -21.71
C GLU A 34 -0.56 -7.99 -21.01
N TRP A 35 -0.92 -8.37 -19.78
CA TRP A 35 -0.26 -9.47 -19.07
C TRP A 35 -0.80 -10.80 -19.58
N ILE A 36 0.07 -11.63 -20.17
CA ILE A 36 -0.30 -12.93 -20.75
C ILE A 36 -0.02 -14.06 -19.75
N SER A 37 1.21 -14.11 -19.21
CA SER A 37 1.58 -15.14 -18.24
C SER A 37 2.81 -14.75 -17.44
N GLN A 38 3.00 -15.44 -16.32
CA GLN A 38 4.22 -15.41 -15.52
C GLN A 38 4.52 -16.81 -14.97
N ASN A 39 5.77 -17.07 -14.60
CA ASN A 39 6.12 -18.32 -13.94
C ASN A 39 5.73 -18.32 -12.45
N GLY A 40 5.85 -19.49 -11.82
CA GLY A 40 5.39 -19.76 -10.45
C GLY A 40 4.13 -20.63 -10.46
N ALA A 41 3.96 -21.43 -9.41
CA ALA A 41 2.76 -22.24 -9.24
C ALA A 41 1.57 -21.35 -8.88
N ILE A 42 0.37 -21.66 -9.33
CA ILE A 42 -0.81 -20.96 -8.81
C ILE A 42 -1.00 -21.36 -7.36
N SER A 43 -1.12 -20.37 -6.48
CA SER A 43 -1.31 -20.56 -5.05
C SER A 43 -2.60 -21.32 -4.76
N ALA A 44 -2.67 -21.98 -3.60
CA ALA A 44 -3.85 -22.78 -3.22
C ALA A 44 -5.16 -21.97 -3.14
N ASP A 45 -5.06 -20.66 -2.84
CA ASP A 45 -6.19 -19.72 -2.83
C ASP A 45 -6.57 -19.21 -4.23
N GLY A 46 -5.80 -19.54 -5.26
CA GLY A 46 -5.99 -19.08 -6.65
C GLY A 46 -5.67 -17.60 -6.87
N LEU A 47 -5.07 -16.92 -5.89
CA LEU A 47 -4.89 -15.46 -5.91
C LEU A 47 -3.50 -15.00 -6.36
N ALA A 48 -2.50 -15.89 -6.43
CA ALA A 48 -1.12 -15.52 -6.72
C ALA A 48 -0.39 -16.58 -7.56
N HIS A 49 0.65 -16.14 -8.27
CA HIS A 49 1.73 -17.03 -8.68
C HIS A 49 2.78 -17.06 -7.57
N GLU A 50 3.15 -18.26 -7.12
CA GLU A 50 3.98 -18.44 -5.95
C GLU A 50 5.18 -19.37 -6.13
N PHE A 51 6.18 -19.10 -5.31
CA PHE A 51 7.35 -19.94 -5.07
C PHE A 51 7.37 -20.29 -3.59
N THR A 52 7.50 -21.58 -3.28
CA THR A 52 7.38 -22.09 -1.91
C THR A 52 8.62 -22.83 -1.46
N ASN A 53 8.75 -23.02 -0.14
CA ASN A 53 9.90 -23.67 0.50
C ASN A 53 11.24 -23.00 0.14
N LEU A 54 11.22 -21.68 -0.02
CA LEU A 54 12.40 -20.90 -0.35
C LEU A 54 13.31 -20.76 0.87
N GLN A 55 14.60 -20.61 0.65
CA GLN A 55 15.57 -20.35 1.71
C GLN A 55 16.06 -18.90 1.64
N ALA A 56 16.47 -18.35 2.79
CA ALA A 56 17.18 -17.07 2.80
C ALA A 56 18.44 -17.17 1.91
N GLY A 57 18.76 -16.08 1.20
CA GLY A 57 19.87 -16.05 0.25
C GLY A 57 19.60 -16.72 -1.11
N GLN A 58 18.47 -17.41 -1.27
CA GLN A 58 18.18 -18.15 -2.49
C GLN A 58 17.99 -17.23 -3.71
N THR A 59 18.58 -17.63 -4.83
CA THR A 59 18.33 -17.02 -6.14
C THR A 59 17.15 -17.70 -6.83
N ILE A 60 16.26 -16.90 -7.40
CA ILE A 60 15.01 -17.34 -8.02
C ILE A 60 14.93 -16.75 -9.42
N GLN A 61 14.62 -17.59 -10.39
CA GLN A 61 14.39 -17.18 -11.77
C GLN A 61 12.92 -16.74 -11.92
N LEU A 62 12.71 -15.51 -12.36
CA LEU A 62 11.41 -14.98 -12.76
C LEU A 62 11.32 -14.89 -14.29
N SER A 63 10.10 -14.99 -14.80
CA SER A 63 9.82 -14.75 -16.22
C SER A 63 8.41 -14.25 -16.44
N LEU A 64 8.26 -13.36 -17.43
CA LEU A 64 7.00 -12.79 -17.89
C LEU A 64 6.85 -12.94 -19.40
N ILE A 65 5.60 -13.12 -19.82
CA ILE A 65 5.16 -12.88 -21.19
C ILE A 65 4.15 -11.75 -21.14
N LEU A 66 4.47 -10.67 -21.84
CA LEU A 66 3.65 -9.47 -21.94
C LEU A 66 3.36 -9.20 -23.40
N ARG A 67 2.13 -8.88 -23.78
CA ARG A 67 1.84 -8.43 -25.12
C ARG A 67 2.02 -6.92 -25.21
N ASN A 68 2.74 -6.48 -26.23
CA ASN A 68 2.86 -5.06 -26.53
C ASN A 68 1.55 -4.56 -27.15
N GLU A 69 0.79 -3.79 -26.37
CA GLU A 69 -0.46 -3.17 -26.81
C GLU A 69 -0.29 -1.67 -27.06
N SER A 70 0.96 -1.19 -27.06
CA SER A 70 1.30 0.19 -27.41
C SER A 70 1.25 0.37 -28.93
N ASP A 71 1.05 1.60 -29.39
CA ASP A 71 1.24 1.99 -30.80
C ASP A 71 2.72 2.06 -31.22
N TYR A 72 3.63 1.75 -30.30
CA TYR A 72 5.08 1.85 -30.46
C TYR A 72 5.75 0.49 -30.37
N THR A 73 6.81 0.29 -31.16
CA THR A 73 7.66 -0.89 -31.06
C THR A 73 8.47 -0.88 -29.76
N VAL A 74 8.37 -1.96 -28.99
CA VAL A 74 9.31 -2.26 -27.90
C VAL A 74 10.63 -2.66 -28.55
N ARG A 75 11.69 -1.89 -28.27
CA ARG A 75 13.03 -2.14 -28.82
C ARG A 75 13.95 -2.68 -27.74
N ALA A 76 14.85 -3.56 -28.14
CA ALA A 76 15.95 -4.02 -27.30
C ALA A 76 16.78 -2.83 -26.79
N LYS A 77 17.26 -2.92 -25.56
CA LYS A 77 18.14 -1.89 -24.98
C LYS A 77 19.43 -1.74 -25.81
N HIS A 78 20.08 -2.82 -26.23
CA HIS A 78 21.30 -2.73 -27.07
C HIS A 78 21.08 -2.02 -28.42
N LEU A 79 19.84 -1.99 -28.93
CA LEU A 79 19.50 -1.28 -30.18
C LEU A 79 19.26 0.22 -29.98
N ARG A 80 19.20 0.71 -28.73
CA ARG A 80 18.98 2.13 -28.42
C ARG A 80 20.26 2.95 -28.31
N GLY A 81 21.41 2.34 -28.54
CA GLY A 81 22.72 3.01 -28.52
C GLY A 81 23.22 3.31 -27.10
N ASN A 82 24.13 4.26 -26.99
CA ASN A 82 24.73 4.64 -25.72
C ASN A 82 23.79 5.52 -24.88
N PRO A 83 23.83 5.42 -23.53
CA PRO A 83 23.11 6.33 -22.66
C PRO A 83 23.51 7.80 -22.91
N GLU A 84 22.53 8.71 -22.80
CA GLU A 84 22.78 10.15 -22.82
C GLU A 84 23.49 10.60 -21.52
N PRO A 85 24.21 11.73 -21.51
CA PRO A 85 24.83 12.26 -20.30
C PRO A 85 23.82 12.40 -19.15
N GLY A 86 24.14 11.82 -17.99
CA GLY A 86 23.27 11.80 -16.81
C GLY A 86 22.30 10.61 -16.72
N HIS A 87 22.20 9.80 -17.78
CA HIS A 87 21.43 8.56 -17.78
C HIS A 87 22.34 7.34 -17.74
N GLN A 88 21.97 6.34 -16.93
CA GLN A 88 22.74 5.09 -16.82
C GLN A 88 22.33 4.06 -17.89
N VAL A 89 21.15 4.25 -18.50
CA VAL A 89 20.64 3.44 -19.60
C VAL A 89 20.00 4.34 -20.66
N PRO A 90 19.90 3.92 -21.93
CA PRO A 90 19.26 4.73 -22.96
C PRO A 90 17.79 5.01 -22.65
N ALA A 91 17.32 6.23 -22.93
CA ALA A 91 15.92 6.60 -22.75
C ALA A 91 14.99 5.72 -23.60
N GLY A 92 13.86 5.34 -23.01
CA GLY A 92 12.89 4.43 -23.62
C GLY A 92 13.31 2.97 -23.68
N SER A 93 14.42 2.59 -23.02
CA SER A 93 14.71 1.17 -22.79
C SER A 93 13.54 0.52 -22.06
N TYR A 94 13.02 -0.57 -22.61
CA TYR A 94 11.91 -1.31 -22.01
C TYR A 94 12.45 -2.26 -20.95
N GLY A 95 11.92 -2.18 -19.73
CA GLY A 95 12.39 -3.01 -18.62
C GLY A 95 11.29 -3.32 -17.63
N ILE A 96 11.64 -4.08 -16.59
CA ILE A 96 10.76 -4.41 -15.47
C ILE A 96 11.32 -3.74 -14.21
N GLY A 97 10.47 -3.01 -13.50
CA GLY A 97 10.80 -2.40 -12.22
C GLY A 97 9.86 -2.82 -11.10
N SER A 98 10.28 -2.61 -9.85
CA SER A 98 9.44 -2.83 -8.67
C SER A 98 8.35 -1.77 -8.59
N GLN A 99 7.17 -2.23 -8.22
CA GLN A 99 6.00 -1.40 -7.98
C GLN A 99 5.51 -1.65 -6.57
N THR A 100 6.11 -1.04 -5.55
CA THR A 100 5.45 -1.00 -4.24
C THR A 100 4.08 -0.29 -4.37
N PRO A 101 3.03 -0.66 -3.61
CA PRO A 101 1.67 -0.13 -3.82
C PRO A 101 1.53 1.40 -3.74
N TYR A 102 2.60 2.13 -3.41
CA TYR A 102 2.60 3.58 -3.30
C TYR A 102 3.73 4.36 -4.02
N GLN A 103 4.72 3.72 -4.69
CA GLN A 103 5.73 4.31 -5.62
C GLN A 103 7.01 3.44 -5.73
N ASP A 104 7.93 3.81 -6.64
CA ASP A 104 9.27 3.26 -6.87
C ASP A 104 10.04 3.05 -5.55
N GLY A 105 10.10 1.81 -5.06
CA GLY A 105 10.76 1.47 -3.80
C GLY A 105 11.54 0.17 -3.91
N THR A 106 12.61 0.05 -3.13
CA THR A 106 13.42 -1.18 -3.04
C THR A 106 12.70 -2.19 -2.16
N PRO A 107 12.26 -3.35 -2.68
CA PRO A 107 11.70 -4.42 -1.87
C PRO A 107 12.69 -4.83 -0.76
N ASN A 108 12.27 -4.67 0.50
CA ASN A 108 13.14 -4.86 1.66
C ASN A 108 13.61 -6.30 1.88
N PHE A 109 13.02 -7.27 1.19
CA PHE A 109 13.34 -8.70 1.26
C PHE A 109 14.29 -9.19 0.16
N LEU A 110 14.59 -8.34 -0.82
CA LEU A 110 15.52 -8.65 -1.90
C LEU A 110 16.92 -8.10 -1.62
N ASP A 111 17.92 -8.87 -2.03
CA ASP A 111 19.31 -8.43 -2.05
C ASP A 111 19.51 -7.39 -3.17
N LEU A 112 20.43 -6.43 -2.94
CA LEU A 112 20.71 -5.34 -3.90
C LEU A 112 21.23 -5.87 -5.25
N SER A 113 21.83 -7.06 -5.29
CA SER A 113 22.23 -7.73 -6.54
C SER A 113 21.06 -8.12 -7.45
N SER A 114 19.83 -8.04 -6.96
CA SER A 114 18.61 -8.26 -7.77
C SER A 114 18.32 -7.13 -8.74
N PHE A 115 18.98 -5.97 -8.61
CA PHE A 115 18.65 -4.77 -9.37
C PHE A 115 19.80 -4.36 -10.30
N VAL A 116 19.45 -4.02 -11.53
CA VAL A 116 20.39 -3.48 -12.53
C VAL A 116 20.49 -1.95 -12.46
N LEU A 117 19.50 -1.28 -11.88
CA LEU A 117 19.47 0.18 -11.75
C LEU A 117 18.60 0.62 -10.57
N ASN A 118 19.05 1.68 -9.87
CA ASN A 118 18.30 2.44 -8.86
C ASN A 118 17.64 1.62 -7.73
N ASN A 119 18.15 0.42 -7.45
CA ASN A 119 17.58 -0.52 -6.47
C ASN A 119 16.08 -0.81 -6.69
N ASN A 120 15.58 -0.65 -7.92
CA ASN A 120 14.17 -0.84 -8.28
C ASN A 120 13.96 -1.25 -9.74
N ARG A 121 15.01 -1.38 -10.57
CA ARG A 121 14.93 -1.95 -11.92
C ARG A 121 15.57 -3.33 -11.90
N PHE A 122 14.84 -4.34 -12.36
CA PHE A 122 15.30 -5.73 -12.34
C PHE A 122 16.06 -6.10 -13.61
N VAL A 123 15.52 -5.70 -14.76
CA VAL A 123 16.02 -6.15 -16.07
C VAL A 123 15.55 -5.23 -17.18
N TYR A 124 16.29 -5.18 -18.27
CA TYR A 124 15.89 -4.56 -19.52
C TYR A 124 15.75 -5.62 -20.61
N TYR A 125 14.81 -5.39 -21.53
CA TYR A 125 14.57 -6.27 -22.67
C TYR A 125 15.74 -6.19 -23.66
N GLU A 126 16.26 -7.35 -24.05
CA GLU A 126 17.41 -7.50 -24.95
C GLU A 126 17.11 -8.39 -26.16
N GLY A 127 15.83 -8.70 -26.43
CA GLY A 127 15.41 -9.49 -27.59
C GLY A 127 15.20 -8.66 -28.86
N GLU A 128 14.57 -9.27 -29.88
CA GLU A 128 14.20 -8.60 -31.13
C GLU A 128 13.13 -7.52 -30.94
N ASP A 129 13.02 -6.58 -31.89
CA ASP A 129 11.98 -5.56 -31.90
C ASP A 129 10.57 -6.17 -31.88
N VAL A 130 9.72 -5.73 -30.94
CA VAL A 130 8.36 -6.27 -30.74
C VAL A 130 7.33 -5.19 -31.06
N SER A 131 6.65 -5.35 -32.20
CA SER A 131 5.56 -4.46 -32.64
C SER A 131 4.28 -4.66 -31.81
N HIS A 132 3.29 -3.79 -32.04
CA HIS A 132 1.94 -3.94 -31.50
C HIS A 132 1.35 -5.34 -31.75
N GLY A 133 0.63 -5.88 -30.77
CA GLY A 133 -0.01 -7.20 -30.79
C GLY A 133 0.95 -8.39 -30.68
N ARG A 134 2.25 -8.17 -30.47
CA ARG A 134 3.27 -9.22 -30.35
C ARG A 134 3.75 -9.35 -28.91
N ASP A 135 4.21 -10.54 -28.57
CA ASP A 135 4.59 -10.89 -27.21
C ASP A 135 6.08 -10.60 -26.95
N VAL A 136 6.34 -9.93 -25.83
CA VAL A 136 7.65 -9.66 -25.24
C VAL A 136 7.89 -10.71 -24.17
N HIS A 137 9.01 -11.42 -24.30
CA HIS A 137 9.44 -12.42 -23.32
C HIS A 137 10.60 -11.85 -22.50
N ILE A 138 10.45 -11.80 -21.19
CA ILE A 138 11.45 -11.25 -20.28
C ILE A 138 11.71 -12.26 -19.17
N ALA A 139 12.98 -12.53 -18.89
CA ALA A 139 13.40 -13.40 -17.80
C ALA A 139 14.58 -12.76 -17.05
N TRP A 140 14.58 -12.87 -15.72
CA TRP A 140 15.65 -12.36 -14.87
C TRP A 140 15.72 -13.12 -13.55
N THR A 141 16.82 -12.98 -12.85
CA THR A 141 17.00 -13.56 -11.52
C THR A 141 16.82 -12.50 -10.45
N ILE A 142 16.21 -12.88 -9.33
CA ILE A 142 16.25 -12.13 -8.08
C ILE A 142 16.97 -12.95 -7.02
N LYS A 143 17.56 -12.30 -6.03
CA LYS A 143 18.16 -12.96 -4.86
C LYS A 143 17.44 -12.50 -3.59
N LEU A 144 16.95 -13.45 -2.80
CA LEU A 144 16.44 -13.18 -1.46
C LEU A 144 17.60 -12.77 -0.54
N LYS A 145 17.37 -11.89 0.43
CA LYS A 145 18.42 -11.52 1.40
C LYS A 145 18.93 -12.74 2.17
N ASP A 146 20.24 -12.78 2.45
CA ASP A 146 20.89 -13.92 3.13
C ASP A 146 20.39 -14.13 4.58
N ASN A 147 19.86 -13.09 5.21
CA ASN A 147 19.27 -13.12 6.56
C ASN A 147 17.75 -12.90 6.55
N LEU A 148 17.09 -13.22 5.43
CA LEU A 148 15.65 -13.07 5.31
C LEU A 148 14.94 -14.01 6.31
N VAL A 149 13.97 -13.47 7.06
CA VAL A 149 13.18 -14.24 8.02
C VAL A 149 12.21 -15.15 7.26
N ASN A 150 11.81 -16.27 7.87
CA ASN A 150 10.73 -17.09 7.32
C ASN A 150 9.44 -16.27 7.20
N GLY A 151 8.69 -16.44 6.11
CA GLY A 151 7.46 -15.68 5.90
C GLY A 151 7.02 -15.60 4.46
N VAL A 152 5.99 -14.77 4.23
CA VAL A 152 5.38 -14.55 2.91
C VAL A 152 5.66 -13.14 2.43
N TYR A 153 6.37 -13.04 1.31
CA TYR A 153 6.76 -11.79 0.68
C TYR A 153 6.05 -11.62 -0.65
N LYS A 154 5.65 -10.39 -0.98
CA LYS A 154 4.99 -10.08 -2.26
C LYS A 154 5.89 -9.15 -3.06
N LEU A 155 6.23 -9.55 -4.28
CA LEU A 155 6.89 -8.68 -5.24
C LEU A 155 5.89 -8.23 -6.27
N TYR A 156 5.61 -6.94 -6.30
CA TYR A 156 4.83 -6.31 -7.35
C TYR A 156 5.79 -5.69 -8.36
N VAL A 157 5.50 -5.88 -9.65
CA VAL A 157 6.33 -5.35 -10.73
C VAL A 157 5.49 -4.68 -11.80
N ARG A 158 6.14 -3.80 -12.56
CA ARG A 158 5.54 -3.18 -13.74
C ARG A 158 6.55 -2.99 -14.85
N PRO A 159 6.14 -3.02 -16.13
CA PRO A 159 7.01 -2.62 -17.21
C PRO A 159 7.18 -1.10 -17.25
N VAL A 160 8.39 -0.67 -17.59
CA VAL A 160 8.79 0.74 -17.65
C VAL A 160 9.48 1.02 -18.98
N PHE A 161 9.19 2.19 -19.56
CA PHE A 161 10.04 2.81 -20.57
C PHE A 161 10.91 3.83 -19.86
N GLU A 162 12.21 3.52 -19.70
CA GLU A 162 13.08 4.28 -18.81
C GLU A 162 13.13 5.77 -19.17
N TYR A 163 13.04 6.63 -18.15
CA TYR A 163 13.00 8.10 -18.25
C TYR A 163 11.83 8.67 -19.05
N ILE A 164 10.88 7.84 -19.51
CA ILE A 164 9.71 8.29 -20.26
C ILE A 164 8.44 8.06 -19.44
N ALA A 165 8.10 6.80 -19.15
CA ALA A 165 6.84 6.47 -18.50
C ALA A 165 6.79 5.06 -17.94
N TRP A 166 5.98 4.89 -16.91
CA TRP A 166 5.45 3.58 -16.55
C TRP A 166 4.38 3.16 -17.54
N THR A 167 4.37 1.87 -17.89
CA THR A 167 3.35 1.33 -18.77
C THR A 167 2.02 1.14 -18.05
N LYS A 168 0.92 1.14 -18.80
CA LYS A 168 -0.43 0.91 -18.29
C LYS A 168 -0.92 -0.46 -18.75
N GLN A 169 -1.60 -1.17 -17.85
CA GLN A 169 -2.13 -2.49 -18.18
C GLN A 169 -3.49 -2.39 -18.87
N ILE A 170 -3.70 -3.23 -19.87
CA ILE A 170 -4.99 -3.50 -20.51
C ILE A 170 -5.40 -4.93 -20.17
N LYS A 171 -6.70 -5.15 -20.03
CA LYS A 171 -7.32 -6.47 -19.97
C LYS A 171 -8.64 -6.43 -20.72
N ASN A 172 -8.84 -7.36 -21.66
CA ASN A 172 -10.08 -7.46 -22.46
C ASN A 172 -10.46 -6.13 -23.15
N GLY A 173 -9.49 -5.41 -23.72
CA GLY A 173 -9.75 -4.13 -24.39
C GLY A 173 -9.95 -2.93 -23.46
N GLN A 174 -9.93 -3.13 -22.13
CA GLN A 174 -10.11 -2.07 -21.14
C GLN A 174 -8.80 -1.73 -20.44
N LEU A 175 -8.49 -0.44 -20.38
CA LEU A 175 -7.38 0.08 -19.60
C LEU A 175 -7.69 -0.09 -18.10
N LEU A 176 -6.82 -0.78 -17.38
CA LEU A 176 -6.94 -0.92 -15.93
C LEU A 176 -6.48 0.37 -15.23
N PRO A 177 -7.08 0.74 -14.08
CA PRO A 177 -6.60 1.86 -13.27
C PRO A 177 -5.11 1.71 -12.96
N SER A 178 -4.34 2.80 -13.11
CA SER A 178 -2.87 2.79 -12.97
C SER A 178 -2.39 2.47 -11.54
N THR A 179 -3.29 2.46 -10.55
CA THR A 179 -3.04 2.04 -9.17
C THR A 179 -3.19 0.53 -8.97
N ASN A 180 -3.76 -0.19 -9.95
CA ASN A 180 -4.19 -1.60 -9.86
C ASN A 180 -3.54 -2.47 -10.96
N SER A 181 -2.33 -2.12 -11.40
CA SER A 181 -1.64 -2.88 -12.45
C SER A 181 -0.73 -3.91 -11.78
N ASP A 182 -1.20 -5.15 -11.73
CA ASP A 182 -0.97 -6.09 -10.62
C ASP A 182 -0.23 -7.37 -11.06
N ILE A 183 0.91 -7.22 -11.75
CA ILE A 183 1.83 -8.37 -11.90
C ILE A 183 2.52 -8.55 -10.56
N PHE A 184 2.24 -9.65 -9.85
CA PHE A 184 2.93 -9.93 -8.60
C PHE A 184 3.24 -11.41 -8.41
N TRP A 185 4.32 -11.66 -7.67
CA TRP A 185 4.66 -12.99 -7.15
C TRP A 185 4.55 -13.01 -5.63
N ARG A 186 4.21 -14.18 -5.11
CA ARG A 186 4.28 -14.53 -3.70
C ARG A 186 5.49 -15.44 -3.46
N PHE A 187 6.35 -15.08 -2.53
CA PHE A 187 7.52 -15.86 -2.13
C PHE A 187 7.32 -16.36 -0.70
N VAL A 188 7.33 -17.67 -0.51
CA VAL A 188 7.17 -18.31 0.80
C VAL A 188 8.53 -18.89 1.21
N VAL A 189 9.14 -18.28 2.23
CA VAL A 189 10.48 -18.59 2.74
C VAL A 189 10.35 -19.41 4.02
N GLY A 190 11.07 -20.54 4.10
CA GLY A 190 10.98 -21.55 5.16
C GLY A 190 10.10 -22.74 4.77
N ASP A 191 10.09 -23.79 5.62
CA ASP A 191 9.25 -24.97 5.42
C ASP A 191 7.77 -24.60 5.55
N GLY A 192 7.03 -24.65 4.43
CA GLY A 192 5.57 -24.62 4.45
C GLY A 192 4.93 -23.59 3.52
N ALA A 193 4.57 -24.06 2.32
CA ALA A 193 3.43 -23.54 1.59
C ALA A 193 2.17 -23.57 2.49
N GLY A 194 1.71 -22.39 2.90
CA GLY A 194 0.55 -22.19 3.76
C GLY A 194 0.94 -21.96 5.20
N ASN A 195 0.80 -20.73 5.67
CA ASN A 195 0.88 -20.32 7.06
C ASN A 195 2.25 -20.53 7.73
N ALA A 196 2.96 -19.44 8.03
CA ALA A 196 3.87 -19.39 9.17
C ALA A 196 3.09 -19.74 10.47
N ASP A 197 2.81 -21.02 10.74
CA ASP A 197 1.88 -21.53 11.76
C ASP A 197 0.89 -20.44 12.23
N TRP A 198 0.01 -20.03 11.31
CA TRP A 198 -0.94 -18.99 11.61
C TRP A 198 -1.97 -19.63 12.50
N ARG A 199 -1.98 -19.23 13.77
CA ARG A 199 -3.01 -19.65 14.70
C ARG A 199 -4.21 -18.72 14.56
N LEU A 200 -5.40 -19.31 14.53
CA LEU A 200 -6.61 -18.53 14.68
C LEU A 200 -6.72 -18.12 16.14
N VAL A 201 -6.80 -16.82 16.38
CA VAL A 201 -7.07 -16.26 17.71
C VAL A 201 -8.39 -15.54 17.67
N THR A 202 -9.20 -15.75 18.71
CA THR A 202 -10.52 -15.15 18.87
C THR A 202 -10.52 -14.31 20.13
N ASN A 203 -11.01 -13.08 20.03
CA ASN A 203 -11.29 -12.23 21.17
C ASN A 203 -12.79 -11.92 21.22
N SER A 204 -13.46 -12.39 22.27
CA SER A 204 -14.90 -12.23 22.43
C SER A 204 -15.30 -10.85 22.96
N GLY A 205 -14.41 -10.14 23.66
CA GLY A 205 -14.69 -8.79 24.17
C GLY A 205 -14.85 -7.75 23.06
N VAL A 206 -14.03 -7.84 22.02
CA VAL A 206 -14.14 -6.98 20.83
C VAL A 206 -15.02 -7.62 19.74
N GLY A 207 -15.19 -8.95 19.77
CA GLY A 207 -16.03 -9.68 18.81
C GLY A 207 -15.34 -9.89 17.46
N PHE A 208 -14.07 -10.32 17.48
CA PHE A 208 -13.34 -10.68 16.26
C PHE A 208 -12.58 -12.00 16.39
N SER A 209 -12.24 -12.55 15.24
CA SER A 209 -11.24 -13.59 15.08
C SER A 209 -10.23 -13.17 14.00
N VAL A 210 -8.96 -13.49 14.20
CA VAL A 210 -7.88 -13.11 13.30
C VAL A 210 -6.87 -14.24 13.26
N SER A 211 -6.31 -14.49 12.09
CA SER A 211 -5.20 -15.43 11.98
C SER A 211 -3.91 -14.65 12.22
N LEU A 212 -3.04 -15.16 13.09
CA LEU A 212 -1.77 -14.52 13.45
C LEU A 212 -0.62 -15.51 13.31
N PRO A 213 0.55 -15.10 12.82
CA PRO A 213 1.74 -15.94 12.90
C PRO A 213 2.05 -16.34 14.36
N ASN A 214 2.59 -17.53 14.57
CA ASN A 214 2.85 -18.08 15.91
C ASN A 214 3.77 -17.23 16.80
N ASP A 215 4.64 -16.40 16.21
CA ASP A 215 5.51 -15.48 16.94
C ASP A 215 4.83 -14.15 17.31
N TYR A 216 3.52 -14.02 17.08
CA TYR A 216 2.71 -12.88 17.50
C TYR A 216 1.76 -13.24 18.64
N GLY A 217 1.52 -12.28 19.53
CA GLY A 217 0.59 -12.36 20.64
C GLY A 217 -0.45 -11.24 20.58
N ILE A 218 -1.50 -11.40 21.40
CA ILE A 218 -2.55 -10.40 21.62
C ILE A 218 -2.48 -9.99 23.09
N HIS A 219 -2.47 -8.69 23.37
CA HIS A 219 -2.50 -8.14 24.71
C HIS A 219 -3.68 -7.19 24.82
N GLY A 220 -4.44 -7.30 25.90
CA GLY A 220 -5.44 -6.30 26.28
C GLY A 220 -4.83 -5.21 27.17
N LEU A 221 -5.41 -4.00 27.18
CA LEU A 221 -5.11 -3.05 28.24
C LEU A 221 -5.75 -3.49 29.56
N GLY A 222 -5.01 -3.37 30.67
CA GLY A 222 -5.51 -3.55 32.04
C GLY A 222 -5.16 -4.87 32.73
N MET A 223 -5.05 -5.97 31.98
CA MET A 223 -4.48 -7.24 32.44
C MET A 223 -3.84 -7.92 31.22
N PHE A 224 -2.54 -8.18 31.27
CA PHE A 224 -1.86 -8.96 30.23
C PHE A 224 -2.62 -10.30 30.07
N ASP A 225 -3.09 -10.57 28.86
CA ASP A 225 -3.86 -11.76 28.45
C ASP A 225 -5.36 -11.84 28.83
N ASP A 226 -6.10 -10.73 28.98
CA ASP A 226 -7.56 -10.81 29.13
C ASP A 226 -8.30 -11.00 27.78
N PRO A 227 -8.89 -12.19 27.50
CA PRO A 227 -9.68 -12.42 26.28
C PRO A 227 -11.01 -11.65 26.22
N GLN A 228 -11.39 -10.96 27.30
CA GLN A 228 -12.57 -10.10 27.40
C GLN A 228 -12.26 -8.59 27.28
N SER A 229 -11.00 -8.21 27.05
CA SER A 229 -10.65 -6.79 26.92
C SER A 229 -11.35 -6.14 25.72
N SER A 230 -11.86 -4.92 25.89
CA SER A 230 -12.45 -4.09 24.84
C SER A 230 -11.42 -3.40 23.95
N GLN A 231 -10.13 -3.52 24.28
CA GLN A 231 -9.02 -2.97 23.51
C GLN A 231 -7.91 -4.00 23.43
N VAL A 232 -7.43 -4.27 22.23
CA VAL A 232 -6.35 -5.22 22.02
C VAL A 232 -5.27 -4.70 21.08
N SER A 233 -4.04 -5.05 21.42
CA SER A 233 -2.85 -4.79 20.61
C SER A 233 -2.24 -6.11 20.16
N ILE A 234 -1.92 -6.22 18.87
CA ILE A 234 -1.22 -7.36 18.28
C ILE A 234 0.26 -7.00 18.19
N TYR A 235 1.15 -7.83 18.73
CA TYR A 235 2.60 -7.60 18.71
C TYR A 235 3.40 -8.88 18.54
N ARG A 236 4.67 -8.73 18.20
CA ARG A 236 5.61 -9.84 18.07
C ARG A 236 6.15 -10.21 19.46
N ASN A 237 6.03 -11.48 19.86
CA ASN A 237 6.33 -12.01 21.19
C ASN A 237 7.78 -11.79 21.68
N ASN A 238 8.71 -11.43 20.78
CA ASN A 238 10.14 -11.26 21.08
C ASN A 238 10.60 -9.79 21.10
N MET A 239 9.69 -8.81 21.10
CA MET A 239 10.07 -7.40 21.22
C MET A 239 10.26 -7.00 22.70
N ALA A 240 11.48 -6.60 23.06
CA ALA A 240 11.90 -6.28 24.42
C ALA A 240 11.42 -4.91 24.94
N SER A 241 10.75 -4.09 24.12
CA SER A 241 10.22 -2.79 24.56
C SER A 241 8.75 -2.67 24.17
N LEU A 242 7.90 -2.52 25.19
CA LEU A 242 6.47 -2.23 25.10
C LEU A 242 6.18 -0.80 24.57
N ASP A 243 7.21 -0.03 24.21
CA ASP A 243 7.12 1.39 23.87
C ASP A 243 6.71 1.69 22.41
N ASP A 244 6.55 0.66 21.57
CA ASP A 244 5.83 0.80 20.30
C ASP A 244 4.46 0.12 20.50
N HIS A 245 3.41 0.94 20.65
CA HIS A 245 2.01 0.53 20.56
C HIS A 245 1.86 -0.51 19.44
N GLY A 246 1.13 -1.60 19.69
CA GLY A 246 1.14 -2.82 18.87
C GLY A 246 1.07 -2.59 17.35
N TYR A 247 1.53 -3.58 16.59
CA TYR A 247 1.54 -3.57 15.11
C TYR A 247 0.15 -3.29 14.54
N ILE A 248 -0.88 -3.79 15.20
CA ILE A 248 -2.28 -3.46 14.97
C ILE A 248 -2.93 -3.24 16.32
N ASN A 249 -3.74 -2.19 16.42
CA ASN A 249 -4.61 -1.96 17.58
C ASN A 249 -6.05 -2.05 17.11
N ILE A 250 -6.88 -2.76 17.87
CA ILE A 250 -8.31 -3.00 17.60
C ILE A 250 -9.07 -2.66 18.87
N GLU A 251 -10.05 -1.76 18.78
CA GLU A 251 -10.75 -1.23 19.95
C GLU A 251 -12.25 -1.20 19.72
N ASN A 252 -13.00 -1.71 20.70
CA ASN A 252 -14.46 -1.68 20.76
C ASN A 252 -14.91 -0.44 21.53
N GLU A 253 -15.27 0.60 20.77
CA GLU A 253 -15.73 1.89 21.29
C GLU A 253 -17.04 1.75 22.08
N THR A 254 -17.96 0.90 21.60
CA THR A 254 -19.25 0.65 22.25
C THR A 254 -19.05 0.06 23.65
N ALA A 255 -18.20 -0.96 23.78
CA ALA A 255 -17.91 -1.58 25.08
C ALA A 255 -17.24 -0.61 26.06
N LEU A 256 -16.36 0.28 25.58
CA LEU A 256 -15.76 1.33 26.40
C LEU A 256 -16.80 2.36 26.85
N ALA A 257 -17.76 2.72 25.99
CA ALA A 257 -18.84 3.64 26.30
C ALA A 257 -19.82 3.08 27.35
N GLU A 258 -20.09 1.77 27.37
CA GLU A 258 -20.96 1.14 28.37
C GLU A 258 -20.41 1.23 29.80
N GLY A 259 -19.08 1.25 29.96
CA GLY A 259 -18.40 1.44 31.23
C GLY A 259 -18.35 2.90 31.71
N SER A 260 -18.77 3.85 30.88
CA SER A 260 -18.67 5.30 31.15
C SER A 260 -19.88 5.86 31.91
N SER A 261 -19.70 7.00 32.58
CA SER A 261 -20.78 7.62 33.35
C SER A 261 -21.93 8.12 32.45
N LEU A 262 -23.15 8.23 32.98
CA LEU A 262 -24.34 8.66 32.21
C LEU A 262 -24.19 10.02 31.50
N ASN A 263 -23.27 10.87 31.96
CA ASN A 263 -23.01 12.22 31.43
C ASN A 263 -21.78 12.27 30.51
N ASP A 264 -21.20 11.12 30.20
CA ASP A 264 -20.00 11.04 29.39
C ASP A 264 -20.33 11.32 27.90
N PRO A 265 -19.67 12.28 27.22
CA PRO A 265 -19.83 12.47 25.78
C PRO A 265 -19.66 11.19 24.95
N TYR A 266 -18.92 10.19 25.47
CA TYR A 266 -18.69 8.90 24.82
C TYR A 266 -19.92 7.97 24.82
N ARG A 267 -20.90 8.19 25.69
CA ARG A 267 -22.15 7.40 25.68
C ARG A 267 -23.00 7.62 24.44
N LYS A 268 -22.78 8.74 23.73
CA LYS A 268 -23.47 9.05 22.46
C LYS A 268 -23.13 8.08 21.35
N VAL A 269 -22.00 7.37 21.44
CA VAL A 269 -21.58 6.36 20.44
C VAL A 269 -22.62 5.25 20.31
N LEU A 270 -23.29 4.88 21.41
CA LEU A 270 -24.26 3.78 21.44
C LEU A 270 -25.46 4.02 20.51
N ASP A 271 -25.83 5.28 20.30
CA ASP A 271 -27.00 5.68 19.52
C ASP A 271 -26.65 6.12 18.08
N MET A 272 -25.36 6.23 17.74
CA MET A 272 -24.92 6.69 16.43
C MET A 272 -24.94 5.57 15.38
N THR A 273 -25.33 5.92 14.16
CA THR A 273 -25.02 5.08 12.99
C THR A 273 -23.51 5.02 12.76
N LEU A 274 -23.03 3.99 12.05
CA LEU A 274 -21.61 3.87 11.67
C LEU A 274 -21.08 5.13 10.96
N GLN A 275 -21.91 5.73 10.09
CA GLN A 275 -21.54 6.94 9.36
C GLN A 275 -21.39 8.15 10.28
N GLU A 276 -22.34 8.35 11.19
CA GLU A 276 -22.33 9.47 12.13
C GLU A 276 -21.15 9.38 13.09
N TRP A 277 -20.92 8.18 13.63
CA TRP A 277 -19.77 7.92 14.48
C TRP A 277 -18.45 8.13 13.73
N ALA A 278 -18.34 7.61 12.50
CA ALA A 278 -17.14 7.78 11.69
C ALA A 278 -16.83 9.24 11.37
N LEU A 279 -17.87 10.03 11.08
CA LEU A 279 -17.73 11.47 10.86
C LEU A 279 -17.30 12.19 12.14
N ASN A 280 -17.86 11.82 13.28
CA ASN A 280 -17.50 12.44 14.56
C ASN A 280 -16.04 12.17 14.93
N LEU A 281 -15.63 10.89 14.93
CA LEU A 281 -14.24 10.51 15.25
C LEU A 281 -13.23 11.13 14.27
N TYR A 282 -13.58 11.19 12.98
CA TYR A 282 -12.80 11.90 11.98
C TYR A 282 -12.63 13.38 12.33
N GLN A 283 -13.72 14.06 12.70
CA GLN A 283 -13.72 15.48 13.02
C GLN A 283 -12.91 15.77 14.29
N GLU A 284 -13.04 14.92 15.33
CA GLU A 284 -12.23 15.02 16.55
C GLU A 284 -10.73 14.92 16.28
N ASN A 285 -10.31 14.02 15.38
CA ASN A 285 -8.92 13.88 14.98
C ASN A 285 -8.47 15.04 14.07
N LYS A 286 -9.37 15.60 13.26
CA LYS A 286 -9.08 16.72 12.35
C LYS A 286 -8.91 18.05 13.08
N ASP A 287 -9.68 18.25 14.15
CA ASP A 287 -9.63 19.47 14.97
C ASP A 287 -8.47 19.44 15.98
N SER A 288 -7.80 18.29 16.13
CA SER A 288 -6.59 18.16 16.92
C SER A 288 -5.45 19.02 16.33
N PRO A 289 -4.84 19.93 17.13
CA PRO A 289 -3.76 20.79 16.65
C PRO A 289 -2.44 20.03 16.41
N VAL A 290 -2.38 18.76 16.79
CA VAL A 290 -1.17 17.91 16.76
C VAL A 290 -1.31 16.74 15.78
N SER A 291 -2.31 16.80 14.89
CA SER A 291 -2.63 15.71 13.96
C SER A 291 -2.83 16.25 12.55
N VAL A 292 -2.36 15.52 11.54
CA VAL A 292 -2.66 15.79 10.12
C VAL A 292 -3.54 14.66 9.60
N VAL A 293 -4.74 15.00 9.14
CA VAL A 293 -5.78 14.01 8.79
C VAL A 293 -6.13 14.10 7.31
N GLY A 294 -6.01 12.97 6.60
CA GLY A 294 -6.46 12.81 5.21
C GLY A 294 -7.98 12.73 5.10
N PRO A 295 -8.54 12.65 3.88
CA PRO A 295 -9.99 12.59 3.68
C PRO A 295 -10.60 11.29 4.25
N LEU A 296 -11.78 11.42 4.89
CA LEU A 296 -12.61 10.27 5.27
C LEU A 296 -13.22 9.65 4.01
N THR A 297 -13.02 8.35 3.83
CA THR A 297 -13.40 7.65 2.59
C THR A 297 -14.27 6.43 2.90
N PRO A 298 -15.47 6.29 2.31
CA PRO A 298 -16.28 5.07 2.42
C PRO A 298 -15.71 3.95 1.54
N GLY A 299 -15.89 2.70 1.96
CA GLY A 299 -15.52 1.55 1.13
C GLY A 299 -15.80 0.20 1.79
N TRP A 300 -15.45 -0.87 1.08
CA TRP A 300 -15.52 -2.24 1.58
C TRP A 300 -14.18 -2.60 2.20
N TYR A 301 -14.19 -3.08 3.44
CA TYR A 301 -12.97 -3.39 4.20
C TYR A 301 -13.01 -4.79 4.80
N LEU A 302 -11.79 -5.31 5.01
CA LEU A 302 -11.47 -6.52 5.77
C LEU A 302 -12.03 -7.82 5.14
N ALA A 303 -11.66 -8.98 5.69
CA ALA A 303 -11.92 -10.29 5.08
C ALA A 303 -13.41 -10.59 4.89
N ASP A 304 -14.28 -9.93 5.66
CA ASP A 304 -15.73 -10.17 5.66
C ASP A 304 -16.51 -9.30 4.67
N ASN A 305 -15.82 -8.49 3.86
CA ASN A 305 -16.46 -7.62 2.87
C ASN A 305 -17.56 -6.76 3.52
N LYS A 306 -17.19 -6.03 4.58
CA LYS A 306 -18.12 -5.11 5.29
C LYS A 306 -17.93 -3.68 4.80
N MET A 307 -19.02 -2.93 4.71
CA MET A 307 -18.96 -1.49 4.52
C MET A 307 -18.39 -0.81 5.76
N GLY A 308 -17.47 0.12 5.55
CA GLY A 308 -16.89 0.94 6.61
C GLY A 308 -16.34 2.25 6.09
N TYR A 309 -15.49 2.88 6.90
CA TYR A 309 -14.79 4.11 6.56
C TYR A 309 -13.31 4.00 6.92
N TYR A 310 -12.47 4.78 6.25
CA TYR A 310 -11.08 4.97 6.69
C TYR A 310 -10.59 6.38 6.43
N PHE A 311 -9.54 6.75 7.15
CA PHE A 311 -8.77 7.96 6.87
C PHE A 311 -7.29 7.72 7.19
N ARG A 312 -6.44 8.60 6.68
CA ARG A 312 -5.01 8.64 7.02
C ARG A 312 -4.79 9.63 8.15
N LEU A 313 -3.89 9.29 9.06
CA LEU A 313 -3.56 10.11 10.20
C LEU A 313 -2.04 10.18 10.37
N GLU A 314 -1.50 11.36 10.62
CA GLU A 314 -0.12 11.55 11.07
C GLU A 314 -0.14 12.32 12.40
N GLY A 315 0.67 11.88 13.36
CA GLY A 315 0.72 12.48 14.70
C GLY A 315 -0.11 11.73 15.73
N TYR A 316 -0.97 12.43 16.47
CA TYR A 316 -1.74 11.83 17.57
C TYR A 316 -3.07 11.25 17.09
N PHE A 317 -3.43 10.10 17.63
CA PHE A 317 -4.78 9.56 17.48
C PHE A 317 -5.58 9.84 18.75
N ASN A 318 -6.75 10.45 18.55
CA ASN A 318 -7.72 10.70 19.59
C ASN A 318 -8.83 9.63 19.49
N GLY A 319 -8.78 8.65 20.41
CA GLY A 319 -9.84 7.67 20.64
C GLY A 319 -10.40 7.80 22.07
N THR A 320 -11.44 7.05 22.42
CA THR A 320 -12.09 7.10 23.76
C THR A 320 -11.14 6.79 24.92
N ALA A 321 -10.13 5.93 24.71
CA ALA A 321 -9.13 5.60 25.73
C ALA A 321 -8.14 6.76 26.02
N GLY A 322 -8.28 7.90 25.32
CA GLY A 322 -7.45 9.09 25.46
C GLY A 322 -6.47 9.30 24.30
N PHE A 323 -5.63 10.32 24.43
CA PHE A 323 -4.59 10.62 23.45
C PHE A 323 -3.53 9.52 23.43
N SER A 324 -3.48 8.76 22.33
CA SER A 324 -2.37 7.87 22.06
C SER A 324 -1.35 8.62 21.20
N TYR A 325 -0.14 8.82 21.75
CA TYR A 325 0.97 9.36 20.96
C TYR A 325 1.45 8.26 20.02
N LEU A 326 1.17 8.42 18.73
CA LEU A 326 1.56 7.42 17.74
C LEU A 326 2.96 7.68 17.14
N GLY A 327 3.69 8.67 17.66
CA GLY A 327 5.03 9.02 17.20
C GLY A 327 5.07 10.08 16.10
N GLU A 328 6.06 10.96 16.16
CA GLU A 328 6.34 11.97 15.14
C GLU A 328 6.68 11.33 13.78
N ASN A 329 6.13 11.90 12.70
CA ASN A 329 6.38 11.52 11.31
C ASN A 329 5.96 10.08 10.93
N LYS A 330 5.08 9.44 11.71
CA LYS A 330 4.49 8.14 11.38
C LYS A 330 3.09 8.35 10.82
N THR A 331 2.82 7.78 9.65
CA THR A 331 1.48 7.78 9.05
C THR A 331 0.76 6.48 9.35
N TYR A 332 -0.47 6.61 9.81
CA TYR A 332 -1.38 5.53 10.18
C TYR A 332 -2.56 5.48 9.22
N LYS A 333 -3.09 4.27 9.07
CA LYS A 333 -4.36 4.00 8.42
C LYS A 333 -5.34 3.56 9.49
N VAL A 334 -6.45 4.28 9.60
CA VAL A 334 -7.50 4.04 10.60
C VAL A 334 -8.75 3.52 9.88
N TYR A 335 -9.23 2.35 10.25
CA TYR A 335 -10.46 1.74 9.74
C TYR A 335 -11.56 1.80 10.79
N LEU A 336 -12.79 2.05 10.33
CA LEU A 336 -13.98 2.27 11.15
C LEU A 336 -15.09 1.35 10.64
N VAL A 337 -15.52 0.41 11.47
CA VAL A 337 -16.41 -0.70 11.08
C VAL A 337 -17.32 -1.13 12.23
N ASP A 338 -18.42 -1.82 11.91
CA ASP A 338 -19.27 -2.45 12.90
C ASP A 338 -19.02 -3.96 12.98
N ASN A 339 -19.05 -4.54 14.19
CA ASN A 339 -19.06 -6.00 14.37
C ASN A 339 -20.46 -6.59 14.02
N LYS A 340 -20.71 -7.89 14.28
CA LYS A 340 -22.03 -8.48 13.95
C LYS A 340 -23.15 -8.05 14.90
N HIS A 341 -22.80 -7.50 16.05
CA HIS A 341 -23.73 -7.01 17.07
C HIS A 341 -24.05 -5.52 16.91
N GLY A 342 -23.38 -4.82 15.99
CA GLY A 342 -23.55 -3.38 15.77
C GLY A 342 -22.58 -2.52 16.60
N ASP A 343 -21.63 -3.15 17.28
CA ASP A 343 -20.62 -2.43 18.07
C ASP A 343 -19.64 -1.72 17.14
N LYS A 344 -19.28 -0.49 17.52
CA LYS A 344 -18.41 0.41 16.77
C LYS A 344 -16.96 0.04 17.06
N ILE A 345 -16.26 -0.48 16.05
CA ILE A 345 -14.87 -0.93 16.16
C ILE A 345 -14.00 -0.01 15.31
N TYR A 346 -12.89 0.47 15.89
CA TYR A 346 -11.81 1.05 15.09
C TYR A 346 -10.55 0.20 15.15
N ILE A 347 -9.81 0.26 14.06
CA ILE A 347 -8.56 -0.47 13.87
C ILE A 347 -7.54 0.49 13.31
N TYR A 348 -6.32 0.50 13.83
CA TYR A 348 -5.24 1.30 13.25
C TYR A 348 -3.88 0.59 13.25
N HIS A 349 -3.10 0.88 12.20
CA HIS A 349 -1.72 0.43 12.04
C HIS A 349 -0.92 1.43 11.19
N LYS A 350 0.41 1.32 11.20
CA LYS A 350 1.31 2.14 10.37
C LYS A 350 1.12 1.77 8.88
N ILE A 351 1.04 2.76 8.00
CA ILE A 351 0.67 2.54 6.58
C ILE A 351 1.71 1.70 5.81
N ASP A 352 2.98 1.74 6.21
CA ASP A 352 4.07 1.00 5.56
C ASP A 352 4.32 -0.38 6.21
N ASP A 353 3.44 -0.81 7.11
CA ASP A 353 3.53 -2.11 7.77
C ASP A 353 2.81 -3.19 6.95
N ILE A 354 3.57 -3.83 6.06
CA ILE A 354 3.07 -4.89 5.17
C ILE A 354 2.52 -6.08 5.99
N LEU A 355 3.10 -6.39 7.15
CA LEU A 355 2.65 -7.50 7.99
C LEU A 355 1.33 -7.17 8.67
N ALA A 356 1.13 -5.91 9.10
CA ALA A 356 -0.16 -5.45 9.61
C ALA A 356 -1.28 -5.61 8.55
N GLU A 357 -1.04 -5.19 7.30
CA GLU A 357 -2.02 -5.37 6.22
C GLU A 357 -2.31 -6.86 5.94
N GLN A 358 -1.32 -7.75 6.05
CA GLN A 358 -1.53 -9.19 5.92
C GLN A 358 -2.40 -9.77 7.04
N ILE A 359 -2.15 -9.38 8.29
CA ILE A 359 -2.96 -9.81 9.43
C ILE A 359 -4.39 -9.29 9.31
N LEU A 360 -4.58 -8.02 8.95
CA LEU A 360 -5.91 -7.41 8.74
C LEU A 360 -6.73 -8.09 7.65
N ALA A 361 -6.09 -8.58 6.59
CA ALA A 361 -6.75 -9.34 5.55
C ALA A 361 -7.33 -10.69 6.04
N THR A 362 -6.98 -11.13 7.25
CA THR A 362 -7.55 -12.33 7.88
C THR A 362 -8.60 -12.03 8.95
N LEU A 363 -8.79 -10.75 9.27
CA LEU A 363 -9.70 -10.33 10.33
C LEU A 363 -11.16 -10.60 9.95
N LYS A 364 -11.88 -11.28 10.85
CA LYS A 364 -13.30 -11.55 10.75
C LYS A 364 -14.02 -11.07 12.00
N PHE A 365 -15.17 -10.43 11.83
CA PHE A 365 -16.01 -10.06 12.96
C PHE A 365 -16.95 -11.22 13.27
N ILE A 366 -16.94 -11.68 14.51
CA ILE A 366 -17.74 -12.84 14.94
C ILE A 366 -19.09 -12.44 15.46
#